data_AF-A0A0F8XNW0-F1
#
_entry.id   AF-A0A0F8XNW0-F1
#
_cell.length_a   1.000
_cell.length_b   1.000
_cell.length_c   1.000
_cell.angle_alpha   90.00
_cell.angle_beta   90.00
_cell.angle_gamma   90.00
#
_symmetry.space_group_name_H-M   'P 1'
#
loop_
_entity.id
_entity.type
_entity.pdbx_description
1 polymer ?
#
loop_
_entity_poly.entity_id
_entity_poly.type
_entity_poly.pdbx_seq_one_letter_code
_entity_poly.pdbx_strand_id
1 'polypeptide(L)' 'MKDTEYKNIIVRMPNWVGDLVMATPILFDLRQKFPASTITAMVQKPLCDLLKK' A
#
# COMPACT_ATOMS: atom_id res chain seq x y z
N MET A 1 -19.12 1.45 18.14
CA MET A 1 -18.39 0.45 17.32
C MET A 1 -16.94 0.55 17.75
N LYS A 2 -16.27 -0.54 18.16
CA LYS A 2 -14.89 -0.47 18.67
C LYS A 2 -13.98 0.14 17.60
N ASP A 3 -13.43 1.32 17.87
CA ASP A 3 -12.35 1.94 17.10
C ASP A 3 -11.14 1.00 17.12
N THR A 4 -11.15 0.04 16.20
CA THR A 4 -10.04 -0.89 16.02
C THR A 4 -9.03 -0.14 15.18
N GLU A 5 -8.18 0.63 15.85
CA GLU A 5 -7.07 1.32 15.20
C GLU A 5 -6.10 0.26 14.63
N TYR A 6 -6.17 0.04 13.32
CA TYR A 6 -5.25 -0.83 12.61
C TYR A 6 -3.86 -0.19 12.61
N LYS A 7 -2.97 -0.65 13.50
CA LYS A 7 -1.63 -0.07 13.66
C LYS A 7 -0.70 -0.40 12.48
N ASN A 8 -0.79 -1.61 11.94
CA ASN A 8 0.09 -2.10 10.87
C ASN A 8 -0.74 -2.72 9.76
N ILE A 9 -0.56 -2.22 8.54
CA ILE A 9 -1.26 -2.66 7.33
C ILE A 9 -0.20 -3.05 6.30
N ILE A 10 -0.26 -4.28 5.81
CA ILE A 10 0.57 -4.72 4.68
C ILE A 10 -0.31 -4.83 3.43
N VAL A 11 0.12 -4.20 2.35
CA VAL A 11 -0.55 -4.26 1.04
C VAL A 11 0.32 -5.08 0.11
N ARG A 12 -0.15 -6.28 -0.26
CA ARG A 12 0.51 -7.12 -1.26
C ARG A 12 0.17 -6.59 -2.65
N MET A 13 1.14 -6.00 -3.33
CA MET A 13 0.93 -5.43 -4.65
C MET A 13 0.97 -6.50 -5.75
N PRO A 14 0.39 -6.21 -6.92
CA PRO A 14 0.49 -7.07 -8.10
C PRO A 14 1.93 -7.29 -8.57
N ASN A 15 2.13 -8.38 -9.33
CA ASN A 15 3.44 -8.80 -9.84
C ASN A 15 3.77 -8.24 -11.24
N TRP A 16 2.82 -7.60 -11.92
CA TRP A 16 3.00 -7.05 -13.26
C TRP A 16 2.95 -5.52 -13.23
N VAL A 17 3.73 -4.86 -14.09
CA VAL A 17 3.95 -3.41 -14.03
C VAL A 17 2.65 -2.62 -14.17
N GLY A 18 1.81 -3.00 -15.14
CA GLY A 18 0.57 -2.29 -15.44
C GLY A 18 -0.40 -2.36 -14.28
N ASP A 19 -0.58 -3.56 -13.74
CA ASP A 19 -1.46 -3.80 -12.59
C ASP A 19 -0.96 -3.09 -11.34
N LEU A 20 0.36 -3.06 -11.12
CA LEU A 20 0.96 -2.35 -9.99
C LEU A 20 0.68 -0.85 -10.07
N VAL A 21 0.88 -0.24 -11.24
CA VAL A 21 0.59 1.19 -11.47
C VAL A 21 -0.89 1.48 -11.20
N MET A 22 -1.79 0.65 -11.75
CA MET A 22 -3.24 0.77 -11.52
C MET A 22 -3.64 0.56 -10.06
N ALA A 23 -2.88 -0.23 -9.31
CA ALA A 23 -3.12 -0.49 -7.89
C ALA A 23 -2.56 0.61 -6.97
N THR A 24 -1.63 1.46 -7.42
CA THR A 24 -1.01 2.51 -6.56
C THR A 24 -1.99 3.45 -5.84
N PRO A 25 -3.16 3.84 -6.39
CA PRO A 25 -4.09 4.74 -5.69
C PRO A 25 -4.60 4.19 -4.35
N ILE A 26 -4.63 2.86 -4.18
CA ILE A 26 -5.09 2.27 -2.91
C ILE A 26 -4.21 2.67 -1.72
N LEU A 27 -2.92 2.93 -1.95
CA LEU A 27 -2.00 3.36 -0.90
C LEU A 27 -2.35 4.76 -0.39
N PHE A 28 -2.84 5.62 -1.29
CA PHE A 28 -3.31 6.96 -0.94
C PHE A 28 -4.61 6.88 -0.13
N ASP A 29 -5.57 6.07 -0.59
CA ASP A 29 -6.85 5.88 0.10
C ASP A 29 -6.67 5.26 1.49
N LEU A 30 -5.77 4.29 1.62
CA LEU A 30 -5.41 3.68 2.91
C LEU A 30 -4.77 4.70 3.85
N ARG A 31 -3.88 5.57 3.35
CA ARG A 31 -3.28 6.64 4.17
C ARG A 31 -4.33 7.66 4.62
N GLN A 32 -5.28 8.04 3.77
CA GLN A 32 -6.37 8.94 4.14
C GLN A 32 -7.28 8.33 5.19
N LYS A 33 -7.63 7.05 5.05
CA LYS A 33 -8.53 6.35 5.97
C LYS A 33 -7.87 5.96 7.29
N PHE A 34 -6.57 5.66 7.26
CA PHE A 34 -5.80 5.20 8.42
C PHE A 34 -4.53 6.05 8.60
N PRO A 35 -4.66 7.35 8.92
CA PRO A 35 -3.54 8.28 8.96
C PRO A 35 -2.47 7.90 9.98
N ALA A 36 -2.86 7.31 11.11
CA ALA A 36 -1.96 6.85 12.18
C ALA A 36 -1.34 5.46 11.94
N SER A 37 -1.75 4.74 10.89
CA SER A 37 -1.27 3.39 10.62
C SER A 37 0.08 3.38 9.89
N THR A 38 0.89 2.36 10.15
CA THR A 38 2.05 2.03 9.32
C THR A 38 1.58 1.20 8.14
N ILE A 39 1.78 1.70 6.91
CA ILE A 39 1.37 1.04 5.67
C ILE A 39 2.62 0.58 4.94
N THR A 40 2.76 -0.73 4.76
CA THR A 40 3.90 -1.35 4.06
C THR A 40 3.41 -1.95 2.75
N ALA A 41 3.96 -1.51 1.62
CA ALA A 41 3.71 -2.14 0.33
C ALA A 41 4.72 -3.28 0.08
N MET A 42 4.22 -4.51 -0.05
CA MET A 42 5.02 -5.66 -0.45
C MET A 42 4.97 -5.81 -1.96
N VAL A 43 6.12 -5.68 -2.62
CA VAL A 43 6.25 -5.77 -4.08
C VAL A 43 7.42 -6.67 -4.46
N GLN A 44 7.44 -7.14 -5.71
CA GLN A 44 8.62 -7.84 -6.21
C GLN A 44 9.79 -6.89 -6.38
N LYS A 45 11.00 -7.39 -6.09
CA LYS A 45 12.26 -6.63 -6.17
C LYS A 45 12.42 -5.75 -7.43
N PRO A 46 12.19 -6.23 -8.67
CA PRO A 46 12.34 -5.39 -9.87
C PRO A 46 11.32 -4.25 -9.97
N LEU A 47 10.20 -4.33 -9.25
CA LEU A 47 9.15 -3.33 -9.26
C LEU A 47 9.28 -2.33 -8.11
N CYS A 48 10.18 -2.57 -7.15
CA CYS A 48 10.40 -1.68 -6.00
C CYS A 48 10.68 -0.24 -6.43
N ASP A 49 11.42 -0.06 -7.51
CA ASP A 49 11.85 1.27 -7.97
C ASP A 49 10.68 2.13 -8.46
N LEU A 50 9.54 1.53 -8.83
CA LEU A 50 8.33 2.25 -9.23
C LEU A 50 7.61 2.92 -8.05
N LEU A 51 7.83 2.42 -6.84
CA LEU A 51 7.22 2.95 -5.62
C LEU A 51 8.20 3.83 -4.82
N LYS A 52 9.47 3.87 -5.21
CA LYS A 52 10.44 4.80 -4.65
C LYS A 52 10.21 6.17 -5.27
N LYS A 53 9.68 7.11 -4.49
CA LYS A 53 9.74 8.54 -4.78
C LYS A 53 10.88 9.17 -4.01
#